data_AF-A0A1F6NFZ2-F1
#
_entry.id   AF-A0A1F6NFZ2-F1
#
_cell.length_a   1.000
_cell.length_b   1.000
_cell.length_c   1.000
_cell.angle_alpha   90.00
_cell.angle_beta   90.00
_cell.angle_gamma   90.00
#
_symmetry.space_group_name_H-M   'P 1'
#
loop_
_entity.id
_entity.type
_entity.pdbx_description
1 polymer ?
#
loop_
_entity_poly.entity_id
_entity_poly.type
_entity_poly.pdbx_seq_one_letter_code
_entity_poly.pdbx_strand_id
1 'polypeptide(L)'
;MDNDRQMFDVDLNCAECNTAITQLPFEPSGDKPVYCTNCLRARRQQRDSRGGGNRFQSNNRGPRQMFEVNEKCAECGAAITQLPFQPSGDKPLYCFDCVKARRG
;
A
#
# COMPACT_ATOMS: atom_id res chain seq x y z
N MET A 1 -6.19 7.52 -21.49
CA MET A 1 -5.60 8.72 -22.12
C MET A 1 -5.58 9.79 -21.04
N ASP A 2 -4.47 10.29 -20.49
CA ASP A 2 -3.04 10.14 -20.75
C ASP A 2 -2.32 10.30 -19.40
N ASN A 3 -1.53 9.29 -19.00
CA ASN A 3 -0.69 9.38 -17.81
C ASN A 3 0.68 9.92 -18.23
N ASP A 4 0.70 11.10 -18.85
CA ASP A 4 1.94 11.77 -19.20
C ASP A 4 2.59 12.27 -17.91
N ARG A 5 3.45 11.40 -17.34
CA ARG A 5 4.36 11.78 -16.28
C ARG A 5 5.23 12.90 -16.83
N GLN A 6 4.93 14.12 -16.39
CA GLN A 6 5.74 15.29 -16.69
C GLN A 6 7.17 15.02 -16.19
N MET A 7 8.11 15.03 -17.14
CA MET A 7 9.55 15.01 -16.88
C MET A 7 10.05 16.44 -17.03
N PHE A 8 10.91 16.85 -16.12
CA PHE A 8 11.55 18.14 -16.09
C PHE A 8 13.01 17.97 -16.48
N ASP A 9 13.41 18.72 -17.50
CA ASP A 9 14.80 18.82 -17.94
C ASP A 9 15.53 19.68 -16.91
N VAL A 10 16.55 19.12 -16.27
CA VAL A 10 17.36 19.80 -15.24
C VAL A 10 18.83 19.60 -15.56
N ASP A 11 19.72 20.46 -15.08
CA ASP A 11 21.16 20.24 -15.16
C ASP A 11 21.72 20.29 -13.73
N LEU A 12 21.66 19.15 -13.05
CA LEU A 12 22.06 19.01 -11.65
C LEU A 12 23.04 17.85 -11.46
N ASN A 13 23.92 17.98 -10.48
CA ASN A 13 24.83 16.90 -10.09
C ASN A 13 24.28 16.14 -8.89
N CYS A 14 24.40 14.81 -8.92
CA CYS A 14 24.07 13.97 -7.77
C CYS A 14 24.93 14.37 -6.56
N ALA A 15 24.31 14.69 -5.43
CA ALA A 15 25.01 15.13 -4.23
C ALA A 15 25.91 14.05 -3.57
N GLU A 16 25.87 12.80 -4.02
CA GLU A 16 26.71 11.70 -3.50
C GLU A 16 27.82 11.27 -4.48
N CYS A 17 27.53 11.18 -5.78
CA CYS A 17 28.47 10.63 -6.77
C CYS A 17 28.80 11.60 -7.92
N ASN A 18 28.31 12.84 -7.85
CA ASN A 18 28.50 13.91 -8.84
C ASN A 18 28.06 13.60 -10.28
N THR A 19 27.35 12.48 -10.50
CA THR A 19 26.78 12.13 -11.81
C THR A 19 25.78 13.20 -12.25
N ALA A 20 25.87 13.61 -13.51
CA ALA A 20 24.93 14.54 -14.13
C ALA A 20 23.51 13.94 -14.23
N ILE A 21 22.52 14.72 -13.84
CA ILE A 21 21.10 14.39 -13.85
C ILE A 21 20.45 15.37 -14.82
N THR A 22 19.90 14.83 -15.90
CA THR A 22 19.33 15.62 -17.00
C THR A 22 17.79 15.64 -17.01
N GLN A 23 17.16 14.72 -16.28
CA GLN A 23 15.72 14.46 -16.32
C GLN A 23 15.23 14.05 -14.93
N LEU A 24 14.18 14.69 -14.44
CA LEU A 24 13.49 14.32 -13.19
C LEU A 24 11.98 14.30 -13.36
N PRO A 25 11.24 13.40 -12.71
CA PRO A 25 9.77 13.40 -12.74
C PRO A 25 9.14 14.44 -11.79
N PHE A 26 9.96 15.33 -11.21
CA PHE A 26 9.54 16.38 -10.29
C PHE A 26 10.47 17.58 -10.43
N GLU A 27 9.95 18.75 -10.09
CA GLU A 27 10.72 19.98 -10.05
C GLU A 27 11.55 20.06 -8.75
N PRO A 28 12.89 20.26 -8.82
CA PRO A 28 13.74 20.32 -7.65
C PRO A 28 13.51 21.63 -6.88
N SER A 29 13.06 21.55 -5.62
CA SER A 29 12.72 22.73 -4.80
C SER A 29 13.93 23.47 -4.21
N GLY A 30 15.18 23.08 -4.50
CA GLY A 30 16.41 23.70 -3.97
C GLY A 30 16.72 23.41 -2.50
N ASP A 31 15.71 23.16 -1.66
CA ASP A 31 15.86 22.90 -0.22
C ASP A 31 16.46 21.53 0.13
N LYS A 32 16.47 20.59 -0.83
CA LYS A 32 16.87 19.20 -0.62
C LYS A 32 17.87 18.74 -1.67
N PRO A 33 18.94 18.02 -1.27
CA PRO A 33 19.91 17.48 -2.21
C PRO A 33 19.26 16.44 -3.13
N VAL A 34 19.51 16.56 -4.43
CA VAL A 34 19.05 15.62 -5.45
C VAL A 34 20.06 14.49 -5.60
N TYR A 35 19.56 13.27 -5.71
CA TYR A 35 20.38 12.05 -5.88
C TYR A 35 19.98 11.32 -7.15
N CYS A 36 20.96 10.71 -7.82
CA CYS A 36 20.68 9.81 -8.94
C CYS A 36 19.92 8.56 -8.46
N THR A 37 19.29 7.85 -9.39
CA THR A 37 18.48 6.66 -9.10
C THR A 37 19.26 5.59 -8.32
N ASN A 38 20.54 5.42 -8.62
CA ASN A 38 21.42 4.46 -7.94
C ASN A 38 21.70 4.86 -6.48
N CYS A 39 22.14 6.09 -6.23
CA CYS A 39 22.37 6.62 -4.88
C CYS A 39 21.09 6.64 -4.05
N LEU A 40 19.98 7.09 -4.65
CA LEU A 40 18.67 7.08 -3.99
C LEU A 40 18.25 5.66 -3.59
N ARG A 41 18.46 4.66 -4.47
CA ARG A 41 18.16 3.26 -4.17
C ARG A 41 19.06 2.70 -3.06
N ALA A 42 20.37 2.95 -3.13
CA ALA A 42 21.32 2.52 -2.11
C ALA A 42 21.00 3.12 -0.73
N ARG A 43 20.67 4.43 -0.70
CA ARG A 43 20.29 5.13 0.53
C ARG A 43 18.96 4.66 1.12
N ARG A 44 18.00 4.27 0.27
CA ARG A 44 16.76 3.61 0.71
C ARG A 44 17.07 2.25 1.34
N GLN A 45 17.88 1.43 0.69
CA GLN A 45 18.29 0.12 1.22
C GLN A 45 19.00 0.20 2.58
N GLN A 46 19.86 1.21 2.79
CA GLN A 46 20.52 1.42 4.08
C GLN A 46 19.54 1.84 5.20
N ARG A 47 18.48 2.60 4.88
CA ARG A 47 17.40 2.88 5.84
C ARG A 47 16.59 1.63 6.14
N ASP A 48 16.36 0.80 5.14
CA ASP A 48 15.64 -0.48 5.28
C ASP A 48 16.39 -1.46 6.22
N SER A 49 17.72 -1.34 6.38
CA SER A 49 18.54 -2.16 7.30
C SER A 49 18.46 -1.75 8.79
N ARG A 50 17.93 -0.56 9.12
CA ARG A 50 17.66 -0.12 10.51
C ARG A 50 16.17 0.09 10.79
N GLY A 51 15.30 -0.35 9.87
CA GLY A 51 13.86 -0.12 9.97
C GLY A 51 13.08 -0.54 8.73
N GLY A 52 13.05 -1.84 8.43
CA GLY A 52 11.89 -2.54 7.87
C GLY A 52 11.28 -2.03 6.56
N GLY A 53 12.04 -2.04 5.48
CA GLY A 53 11.56 -1.75 4.12
C GLY A 53 10.84 -2.89 3.42
N ASN A 54 9.71 -3.37 3.96
CA ASN A 54 8.85 -4.32 3.25
C ASN A 54 7.84 -3.55 2.37
N ARG A 55 8.21 -3.31 1.10
CA ARG A 55 7.34 -2.71 0.06
C ARG A 55 6.19 -3.61 -0.42
N PHE A 56 5.71 -4.50 0.47
CA PHE A 56 4.53 -5.33 0.31
C PHE A 56 3.67 -5.42 1.58
N GLN A 57 4.03 -4.72 2.67
CA GLN A 57 3.30 -4.81 3.93
C GLN A 57 2.37 -3.62 4.11
N SER A 58 1.30 -3.61 3.34
CA SER A 58 0.09 -2.83 3.65
C SER A 58 -0.59 -3.43 4.90
N ASN A 59 0.08 -3.41 6.04
CA ASN A 59 -0.45 -3.84 7.35
C ASN A 59 -0.21 -2.76 8.41
N ASN A 60 -0.45 -1.49 8.05
CA ASN A 60 -0.85 -0.49 9.04
C ASN A 60 -2.32 -0.67 9.47
N ARG A 61 -2.86 -1.88 9.29
CA ARG A 61 -3.99 -2.37 10.07
C ARG A 61 -3.33 -3.08 11.24
N GLY A 62 -3.60 -2.63 12.46
CA GLY A 62 -3.33 -3.43 13.65
C GLY A 62 -3.88 -4.85 13.50
N PRO A 63 -3.59 -5.77 14.43
CA PRO A 63 -4.14 -7.13 14.37
C PRO A 63 -5.62 -7.06 14.00
N ARG A 64 -6.02 -7.74 12.91
CA ARG A 64 -7.40 -7.70 12.41
C ARG A 64 -8.31 -8.12 13.57
N GLN A 65 -9.09 -7.18 14.10
CA GLN A 65 -10.01 -7.50 15.18
C GLN A 65 -11.10 -8.40 14.61
N MET A 66 -11.21 -9.59 15.18
CA MET A 66 -12.26 -10.55 14.90
C MET A 66 -13.32 -10.38 15.98
N PHE A 67 -14.57 -10.27 15.59
CA PHE A 67 -15.72 -10.21 16.47
C PHE A 67 -16.34 -11.59 16.53
N GLU A 68 -16.45 -12.15 17.73
CA GLU A 68 -17.25 -13.35 17.95
C GLU A 68 -18.73 -12.99 17.89
N VAL A 69 -19.48 -13.69 17.04
CA VAL A 69 -20.90 -13.47 16.79
C VAL A 69 -21.61 -14.83 16.78
N ASN A 70 -22.94 -14.86 16.82
CA ASN A 70 -23.71 -16.10 16.67
C ASN A 70 -24.87 -15.87 15.71
N GLU A 71 -24.52 -15.55 14.47
CA GLU A 71 -25.48 -15.16 13.45
C GLU A 71 -25.66 -16.29 12.43
N LYS A 72 -26.79 -16.31 11.72
CA LYS A 72 -27.07 -17.31 10.68
C LYS A 72 -26.85 -16.71 9.29
N CYS A 73 -26.22 -17.48 8.41
CA CYS A 73 -26.15 -17.14 7.00
C CYS A 73 -27.56 -17.05 6.41
N ALA A 74 -27.90 -15.93 5.77
CA ALA A 74 -29.22 -15.69 5.20
C ALA A 74 -29.54 -16.57 3.97
N GLU A 75 -28.55 -17.29 3.43
CA GLU A 75 -28.74 -18.15 2.25
C GLU A 75 -28.77 -19.63 2.62
N CYS A 76 -27.76 -20.13 3.33
CA CYS A 76 -27.65 -21.56 3.66
C CYS A 76 -28.01 -21.90 5.11
N GLY A 77 -28.27 -20.90 5.97
CA GLY A 77 -28.57 -21.11 7.38
C GLY A 77 -27.38 -21.53 8.26
N ALA A 78 -26.18 -21.67 7.70
CA ALA A 78 -24.97 -22.02 8.44
C ALA A 78 -24.65 -20.97 9.53
N ALA A 79 -24.13 -21.44 10.67
CA ALA A 79 -23.71 -20.57 11.76
C ALA A 79 -22.45 -19.79 11.38
N ILE A 80 -22.48 -18.48 11.62
CA ILE A 80 -21.38 -17.54 11.47
C ILE A 80 -20.94 -17.19 12.88
N THR A 81 -19.73 -17.61 13.25
CA THR A 81 -19.19 -17.43 14.60
C THR A 81 -18.17 -16.31 14.71
N GLN A 82 -17.56 -15.90 13.60
CA GLN A 82 -16.51 -14.89 13.58
C GLN A 82 -16.62 -13.98 12.34
N LEU A 83 -16.50 -12.67 12.55
CA LEU A 83 -16.51 -11.66 11.49
C LEU A 83 -15.41 -10.61 11.70
N PRO A 84 -14.84 -10.04 10.63
CA PRO A 84 -13.84 -8.97 10.73
C PRO A 84 -14.48 -7.58 10.97
N PHE A 85 -15.79 -7.52 11.20
CA PHE A 85 -16.56 -6.31 11.45
C PHE A 85 -17.72 -6.63 12.41
N GLN A 86 -18.21 -5.62 13.11
CA GLN A 86 -19.38 -5.76 13.97
C GLN A 86 -20.66 -5.75 13.12
N PRO A 87 -21.55 -6.76 13.27
CA PRO A 87 -22.78 -6.81 12.49
C PRO A 87 -23.71 -5.66 12.87
N SER A 88 -24.29 -5.01 11.86
CA SER A 88 -25.14 -3.80 12.03
C SER A 88 -26.63 -4.13 12.23
N GLY A 89 -27.05 -5.38 12.02
CA GLY A 89 -28.47 -5.80 12.05
C GLY A 89 -29.28 -5.39 10.83
N ASP A 90 -28.90 -4.32 10.11
CA ASP A 90 -29.64 -3.78 8.96
C ASP A 90 -29.48 -4.59 7.66
N LYS A 91 -28.51 -5.51 7.60
CA LYS A 91 -28.13 -6.22 6.36
C LYS A 91 -28.02 -7.73 6.58
N PRO A 92 -28.45 -8.56 5.62
CA PRO A 92 -28.30 -10.01 5.72
C PRO A 92 -26.82 -10.41 5.70
N LEU A 93 -26.45 -11.28 6.63
CA LEU A 93 -25.10 -11.83 6.73
C LEU A 93 -24.98 -13.09 5.86
N TYR A 94 -23.82 -13.24 5.21
CA TYR A 94 -23.52 -14.39 4.35
C TYR A 94 -22.20 -15.02 4.78
N CYS A 95 -22.12 -16.36 4.79
CA CYS A 95 -20.89 -17.08 5.06
C CYS A 95 -19.88 -16.88 3.92
N PHE A 96 -18.60 -17.16 4.20
CA PHE A 96 -17.53 -17.01 3.23
C PHE A 96 -17.81 -17.76 1.91
N ASP A 97 -18.37 -18.97 2.00
CA ASP A 97 -18.69 -19.80 0.84
C ASP A 97 -19.78 -19.18 -0.03
N CYS A 98 -20.88 -18.68 0.57
CA CYS A 98 -21.94 -18.00 -0.18
C CYS A 98 -21.44 -16.69 -0.81
N VAL A 99 -20.62 -15.91 -0.11
CA VAL A 99 -20.01 -14.69 -0.70
C VAL A 99 -19.09 -15.04 -1.86
N LYS A 100 -18.30 -16.11 -1.72
CA LYS A 100 -17.41 -16.59 -2.79
C LYS A 100 -18.21 -17.08 -4.00
N ALA A 101 -19.28 -17.85 -3.77
CA ALA A 101 -20.16 -18.36 -4.82
C ALA A 101 -20.89 -17.23 -5.59
N ARG A 102 -21.23 -16.12 -4.93
CA ARG A 102 -21.86 -14.95 -5.58
C ARG A 102 -20.89 -14.05 -6.36
N ARG A 103 -19.58 -14.16 -6.10
CA ARG A 103 -18.54 -13.33 -6.74
C ARG A 103 -17.89 -14.00 -7.96
N GLY A 104 -18.08 -15.31 -8.12
CA GLY A 104 -17.68 -16.07 -9.31
C GLY A 104 -18.82 -16.12 -10.32
#